data_AF-A0A354I4G4-F1
#
_entry.id   AF-A0A354I4G4-F1
#
_cell.length_a   1.000
_cell.length_b   1.000
_cell.length_c   1.000
_cell.angle_alpha   90.00
_cell.angle_beta   90.00
_cell.angle_gamma   90.00
#
_symmetry.space_group_name_H-M   'P 1'
#
loop_
_entity.id
_entity.type
_entity.pdbx_description
1 polymer ?
#
loop_
_entity_poly.entity_id
_entity_poly.type
_entity_poly.pdbx_seq_one_letter_code
_entity_poly.pdbx_strand_id
1 'polypeptide(L)' 'MEVQRIENFKIPNAVTHEITQEELQRDFDYYRAQKVLETMFMFGMISVDEFHKISAVNRKTFSPFLAEIMG' A
#
# COMPACT_ATOMS: atom_id res chain seq x y z
N MET A 1 -21.97 10.63 -26.94
CA MET A 1 -22.06 10.45 -25.48
C MET A 1 -21.70 11.79 -24.86
N GLU A 2 -22.67 12.50 -24.29
CA GLU A 2 -22.40 13.81 -23.66
C GLU A 2 -22.04 13.59 -22.20
N VAL A 3 -20.84 14.05 -21.80
CA VAL A 3 -20.40 14.00 -20.41
C VAL A 3 -20.97 15.21 -19.68
N GLN A 4 -21.95 14.99 -18.80
CA GLN A 4 -22.51 16.04 -17.96
C GLN A 4 -21.67 16.19 -16.68
N ARG A 5 -21.31 17.43 -16.35
CA ARG A 5 -20.56 17.75 -15.12
C ARG A 5 -21.52 17.72 -13.93
N ILE A 6 -21.25 16.87 -12.95
CA ILE A 6 -22.06 16.79 -11.72
C ILE A 6 -21.45 17.75 -10.71
N GLU A 7 -22.15 18.86 -10.43
CA GLU A 7 -21.74 19.78 -9.37
C GLU A 7 -22.14 19.21 -7.99
N ASN A 8 -21.28 19.40 -6.98
CA ASN A 8 -21.51 18.98 -5.58
C ASN A 8 -21.68 17.46 -5.34
N PHE A 9 -21.01 16.61 -6.12
CA PHE A 9 -20.95 15.19 -5.85
C PHE A 9 -20.33 14.93 -4.46
N LYS A 10 -21.14 14.39 -3.53
CA LYS A 10 -20.68 13.88 -2.24
C LYS A 10 -20.58 12.36 -2.32
N ILE A 11 -19.44 11.82 -1.93
CA ILE A 11 -19.27 10.37 -1.80
C ILE A 11 -20.07 9.91 -0.56
N PRO A 12 -21.13 9.10 -0.73
CA PRO A 12 -21.89 8.59 0.41
C PRO A 12 -20.96 7.75 1.30
N ASN A 13 -21.02 7.95 2.62
CA ASN A 13 -20.17 7.29 3.62
C ASN A 13 -18.65 7.57 3.48
N ALA A 14 -18.25 8.72 2.93
CA ALA A 14 -16.87 9.16 3.04
C ALA A 14 -16.49 9.36 4.52
N VAL A 15 -15.74 8.40 5.06
CA VAL A 15 -15.07 8.56 6.35
C VAL A 15 -13.80 9.36 6.08
N THR A 16 -13.73 10.57 6.61
CA THR A 16 -12.49 11.35 6.61
C THR A 16 -11.58 10.79 7.69
N HIS A 17 -10.55 10.06 7.28
CA HIS A 17 -9.44 9.68 8.17
C HIS A 17 -8.31 10.68 7.99
N GLU A 18 -7.96 11.41 9.06
CA GLU A 18 -6.76 12.23 9.06
C GLU A 18 -5.56 11.32 9.27
N ILE A 19 -4.71 11.21 8.24
CA ILE A 19 -3.50 10.40 8.32
C ILE A 19 -2.55 11.03 9.33
N THR A 20 -2.21 10.26 10.36
CA THR A 20 -1.21 10.64 11.36
C THR A 20 0.21 10.50 10.80
N GLN A 21 1.18 11.19 11.43
CA GLN A 21 2.58 11.08 11.03
C GLN A 21 3.11 9.65 11.21
N GLU A 22 2.64 8.95 12.25
CA GLU A 22 3.01 7.56 12.54
C GLU A 22 2.48 6.60 11.47
N GLU A 23 1.24 6.79 11.00
CA GLU A 23 0.68 6.01 9.89
C GLU A 23 1.44 6.27 8.59
N LEU A 24 1.76 7.54 8.30
CA LEU A 24 2.56 7.89 7.13
C LEU A 24 3.96 7.25 7.18
N GLN A 25 4.58 7.23 8.37
CA GLN A 25 5.88 6.61 8.56
C GLN A 25 5.82 5.09 8.33
N ARG A 26 4.78 4.42 8.84
CA ARG A 26 4.56 2.98 8.62
C ARG A 26 4.35 2.65 7.15
N ASP A 27 3.56 3.46 6.43
CA ASP A 27 3.35 3.30 4.99
C ASP A 27 4.68 3.44 4.22
N PHE A 28 5.48 4.44 4.58
CA PHE A 28 6.78 4.65 3.96
C PHE A 28 7.79 3.53 4.27
N ASP A 29 7.78 3.00 5.49
CA ASP A 29 8.63 1.88 5.89
C ASP A 29 8.24 0.59 5.17
N TYR A 30 6.94 0.31 5.06
CA TYR A 30 6.43 -0.79 4.25
C TYR A 30 6.86 -0.66 2.80
N TYR A 31 6.67 0.51 2.18
CA TYR A 31 7.06 0.77 0.81
C TYR A 31 8.55 0.47 0.58
N ARG A 32 9.42 0.96 1.47
CA ARG A 32 10.87 0.71 1.39
C ARG A 32 11.20 -0.78 1.50
N ALA A 33 10.60 -1.48 2.46
CA ALA A 33 10.81 -2.92 2.64
C ALA A 33 10.35 -3.73 1.42
N GLN A 34 9.22 -3.37 0.82
CA GLN A 34 8.70 -4.02 -0.37
C GLN A 34 9.61 -3.76 -1.59
N LYS A 35 10.17 -2.55 -1.75
CA LYS A 35 11.12 -2.26 -2.84
C LYS A 35 12.42 -3.04 -2.74
N VAL A 36 12.95 -3.22 -1.53
CA VAL A 36 14.11 -4.10 -1.30
C VAL A 36 13.74 -5.54 -1.66
N LEU A 37 12.57 -6.01 -1.23
CA LEU A 37 12.10 -7.36 -1.51
C LEU A 37 11.91 -7.63 -3.01
N GLU A 38 11.31 -6.70 -3.75
CA GLU A 38 11.18 -6.73 -5.21
C GLU A 38 12.57 -6.82 -5.87
N THR A 39 13.52 -6.02 -5.40
CA THR A 39 14.89 -6.04 -5.91
C THR A 39 15.53 -7.42 -5.69
N MET A 40 15.37 -8.00 -4.49
CA MET A 40 15.89 -9.35 -4.20
C MET A 40 15.29 -10.42 -5.13
N PHE A 41 13.99 -10.33 -5.38
CA PHE A 41 13.31 -11.25 -6.29
C PHE A 41 13.76 -11.07 -7.74
N MET A 42 13.89 -9.84 -8.22
CA MET A 42 14.37 -9.54 -9.58
C MET A 42 15.78 -10.05 -9.83
N PHE A 43 16.65 -10.03 -8.81
CA PHE A 43 18.00 -10.58 -8.90
C PHE A 43 18.05 -12.11 -8.70
N GLY A 44 16.91 -12.78 -8.53
CA GLY A 44 16.83 -14.22 -8.32
C GLY A 44 17.42 -14.68 -6.98
N MET A 45 17.54 -13.78 -6.00
CA MET A 45 18.07 -14.10 -4.67
C MET A 45 17.06 -14.85 -3.80
N ILE A 46 15.77 -14.74 -4.14
CA ILE A 46 14.66 -15.40 -3.46
C ILE A 46 13.67 -15.94 -4.49
N SER A 47 12.98 -17.02 -4.12
CA SER A 47 11.88 -17.58 -4.89
C SER A 47 10.60 -16.74 -4.77
N VAL A 48 9.64 -17.00 -5.67
CA VAL A 48 8.29 -16.40 -5.60
C VAL A 48 7.58 -16.75 -4.28
N ASP A 49 7.81 -17.96 -3.77
CA ASP A 49 7.20 -18.44 -2.53
C ASP A 49 7.76 -17.70 -1.30
N GLU A 50 9.07 -17.46 -1.29
CA GLU A 50 9.73 -16.64 -0.27
C GLU A 50 9.33 -15.17 -0.37
N PHE A 51 9.20 -14.64 -1.59
CA PHE A 51 8.69 -13.28 -1.81
C PHE A 51 7.30 -13.10 -1.17
N HIS A 52 6.36 -14.01 -1.41
CA HIS A 52 5.03 -13.93 -0.81
C HIS A 52 5.06 -14.03 0.72
N LYS A 53 5.89 -14.92 1.27
CA LYS A 53 6.04 -15.08 2.73
C LYS A 53 6.60 -13.82 3.37
N ILE A 54 7.66 -13.25 2.80
CA ILE A 54 8.29 -12.03 3.33
C ILE A 54 7.35 -10.83 3.16
N SER A 55 6.65 -10.70 2.03
CA SER A 55 5.68 -9.62 1.82
C SER A 55 4.53 -9.69 2.85
N ALA A 56 4.04 -10.90 3.17
CA ALA A 56 3.05 -11.08 4.23
C ALA A 56 3.59 -10.70 5.62
N VAL A 57 4.87 -10.95 5.91
CA VAL A 57 5.53 -10.49 7.13
C VAL A 57 5.66 -8.97 7.14
N ASN A 58 6.10 -8.35 6.04
CA ASN A 58 6.21 -6.89 5.93
C ASN A 58 4.86 -6.21 6.20
N ARG A 59 3.75 -6.71 5.63
CA ARG A 59 2.41 -6.17 5.89
C ARG A 59 2.05 -6.25 7.37
N LYS A 60 2.35 -7.36 8.06
CA LYS A 60 2.10 -7.50 9.50
C LYS A 60 2.99 -6.58 10.34
N THR A 61 4.28 -6.50 10.02
CA THR A 61 5.27 -5.73 10.77
C THR A 61 5.00 -4.23 10.69
N PHE A 62 4.79 -3.71 9.48
CA PHE A 62 4.59 -2.28 9.30
C PHE A 62 3.13 -1.87 9.51
N SER A 63 2.17 -2.79 9.37
CA SER A 63 0.73 -2.51 9.45
C SER A 63 0.34 -1.22 8.72
N PRO A 64 0.72 -1.09 7.42
CA PRO A 64 0.49 0.15 6.67
C PRO A 64 -1.01 0.38 6.48
N PHE A 65 -1.45 1.62 6.64
CA PHE A 65 -2.84 2.02 6.48
C PHE A 65 -3.31 1.81 5.03
N LEU A 66 -2.44 2.12 4.06
CA LEU A 66 -2.75 2.02 2.63
C LEU A 66 -2.34 0.66 2.01
N ALA A 67 -2.17 -0.38 2.82
CA ALA A 67 -1.73 -1.72 2.37
C ALA A 67 -2.55 -2.27 1.20
N GLU A 68 -3.86 -1.99 1.20
CA GLU A 68 -4.82 -2.54 0.24
C GLU A 68 -4.67 -1.97 -1.17
N ILE A 69 -4.14 -0.74 -1.29
CA ILE A 69 -3.92 -0.06 -2.58
C ILE A 69 -2.45 -0.03 -2.99
N MET A 70 -1.53 -0.29 -2.05
CA MET A 70 -0.10 -0.44 -2.30
C MET A 70 0.21 -1.89 -2.69
N GLY A 71 -0.26 -2.25 -3.89
CA GLY A 71 0.04 -3.52 -4.57
C GLY A 71 1.42 -3.53 -5.21
#